data_AF-A0A7S1ITC4-F1
#
_entry.id   AF-A0A7S1ITC4-F1
#
_cell.length_a   1.000
_cell.length_b   1.000
_cell.length_c   1.000
_cell.angle_alpha   90.00
_cell.angle_beta   90.00
_cell.angle_gamma   90.00
#
_symmetry.space_group_name_H-M   'P 1'
#
loop_
_entity.id
_entity.type
_entity.pdbx_description
1 polymer ?
#
loop_
_entity_poly.entity_id
_entity_poly.type
_entity_poly.pdbx_seq_one_letter_code
_entity_poly.pdbx_strand_id
1 'polypeptide(L)'
;DYGSNQGFFSVSVATTFKEALVFSLDMHKTRERNIQGHAGGMDRKAGPKHYAMLEKHGLTNDVICDTKFSQDTFDHLMDAHVLLDYQFTLSVFHWLSLSTRAHFEKVLATHLRNARTTFLELPAPTQAPCANYLSYKRWYDGRKNVTTIIEQACQKQKLNIRLKQLTPGDPSHRVVFRVDNLEGGASRFDCTETLKLLNCRNDTPWSACPEHAGT
;
A
#
# COMPACT_ATOMS: atom_id res chain seq x y z
N ASP A 1 -5.14 1.60 0.63
CA ASP A 1 -4.88 0.43 1.47
C ASP A 1 -4.23 -0.64 0.61
N TYR A 2 -2.93 -0.88 0.79
CA TYR A 2 -2.18 -1.86 0.00
C TYR A 2 -2.28 -3.24 0.66
N GLY A 3 -2.69 -4.24 -0.12
CA GLY A 3 -3.07 -5.57 0.35
C GLY A 3 -4.28 -5.55 1.26
N SER A 4 -5.35 -4.86 0.81
CA SER A 4 -6.58 -4.64 1.59
C SER A 4 -7.27 -5.94 2.02
N ASN A 5 -7.02 -7.06 1.34
CA ASN A 5 -7.52 -8.39 1.64
C ASN A 5 -9.06 -8.42 1.66
N GLN A 6 -9.65 -8.55 2.84
CA GLN A 6 -11.11 -8.50 2.98
C GLN A 6 -11.62 -7.06 3.15
N GLY A 7 -10.76 -6.05 3.19
CA GLY A 7 -11.14 -4.64 3.41
C GLY A 7 -11.16 -4.24 4.88
N PHE A 8 -10.38 -4.90 5.74
CA PHE A 8 -10.43 -4.67 7.19
C PHE A 8 -10.21 -3.20 7.57
N PHE A 9 -9.20 -2.55 6.97
CA PHE A 9 -8.92 -1.13 7.21
C PHE A 9 -9.74 -0.23 6.31
N SER A 10 -9.75 -0.51 5.00
CA SER A 10 -10.42 0.35 4.02
C SER A 10 -11.92 0.55 4.29
N VAL A 11 -12.66 -0.51 4.65
CA VAL A 11 -14.09 -0.43 4.95
C VAL A 11 -14.34 0.41 6.19
N SER A 12 -13.49 0.29 7.21
CA SER A 12 -13.59 1.10 8.43
C SER A 12 -13.33 2.58 8.15
N VAL A 13 -12.30 2.88 7.37
CA VAL A 13 -11.99 4.25 6.93
C VAL A 13 -13.14 4.83 6.13
N ALA A 14 -13.63 4.11 5.10
CA ALA A 14 -14.72 4.55 4.25
C ALA A 14 -16.05 4.71 5.01
N THR A 15 -16.28 3.89 6.03
CA THR A 15 -17.44 4.02 6.92
C THR A 15 -17.36 5.28 7.78
N THR A 16 -16.17 5.60 8.29
CA THR A 16 -15.94 6.73 9.20
C THR A 16 -15.89 8.06 8.45
N PHE A 17 -15.26 8.09 7.27
CA PHE A 17 -15.03 9.30 6.48
C PHE A 17 -15.75 9.18 5.14
N LYS A 18 -17.03 9.55 5.12
CA LYS A 18 -17.91 9.40 3.94
C LYS A 18 -17.47 10.22 2.72
N GLU A 19 -16.75 11.30 2.95
CA GLU A 19 -16.23 12.18 1.90
C GLU A 19 -14.85 11.74 1.38
N ALA A 20 -14.19 10.80 2.07
CA ALA A 20 -12.89 10.31 1.64
C ALA A 20 -13.06 9.27 0.54
N LEU A 21 -12.29 9.42 -0.55
CA LEU A 21 -12.11 8.36 -1.54
C LEU A 21 -11.02 7.40 -1.06
N VAL A 22 -11.37 6.13 -0.91
CA VAL A 22 -10.48 5.07 -0.46
C VAL A 22 -10.17 4.16 -1.65
N PHE A 23 -8.88 3.94 -1.90
CA PHE A 23 -8.43 2.92 -2.85
C PHE A 23 -7.97 1.70 -2.08
N SER A 24 -8.56 0.55 -2.38
CA SER A 24 -8.27 -0.75 -1.79
C SER A 24 -7.57 -1.62 -2.82
N LEU A 25 -6.26 -1.76 -2.68
CA LEU A 25 -5.43 -2.44 -3.67
C LEU A 25 -5.13 -3.84 -3.18
N ASP A 26 -5.43 -4.86 -3.98
CA ASP A 26 -4.99 -6.22 -3.70
C ASP A 26 -4.85 -7.02 -5.00
N MET A 27 -4.10 -8.13 -4.94
CA MET A 27 -3.91 -9.07 -6.02
C MET A 27 -5.01 -10.14 -6.00
N HIS A 28 -6.27 -9.71 -6.07
CA HIS A 28 -7.42 -10.60 -6.10
C HIS A 28 -7.64 -11.16 -7.50
N LYS A 29 -6.70 -11.93 -8.10
CA LYS A 29 -6.83 -12.52 -9.45
C LYS A 29 -8.29 -12.68 -9.85
N THR A 30 -8.80 -11.71 -10.57
CA THR A 30 -10.24 -11.54 -10.65
C THR A 30 -10.83 -12.67 -11.49
N ARG A 31 -11.74 -13.44 -10.88
CA ARG A 31 -12.71 -14.38 -11.50
C ARG A 31 -12.20 -15.54 -12.37
N GLU A 32 -10.95 -15.56 -12.84
CA GLU A 32 -10.44 -16.72 -13.60
C GLU A 32 -10.03 -17.84 -12.66
N ARG A 33 -10.97 -18.77 -12.47
CA ARG A 33 -10.69 -20.13 -11.97
C ARG A 33 -9.51 -20.67 -12.78
N ASN A 34 -8.42 -21.04 -12.10
CA ASN A 34 -7.29 -21.85 -12.59
C ASN A 34 -5.94 -21.16 -12.86
N ILE A 35 -5.49 -20.24 -12.00
CA ILE A 35 -4.03 -20.03 -11.86
C ILE A 35 -3.57 -20.47 -10.46
N GLN A 36 -3.28 -21.77 -10.35
CA GLN A 36 -2.41 -22.30 -9.30
C GLN A 36 -1.02 -21.69 -9.47
N GLY A 37 -0.68 -20.70 -8.65
CA GLY A 37 0.59 -19.99 -8.80
C GLY A 37 0.78 -18.90 -7.76
N HIS A 38 1.15 -19.31 -6.54
CA HIS A 38 2.28 -18.77 -5.78
C HIS A 38 2.42 -17.24 -5.63
N ALA A 39 1.34 -16.54 -5.27
CA ALA A 39 1.44 -15.32 -4.47
C ALA A 39 0.80 -15.64 -3.12
N GLY A 40 1.61 -15.67 -2.07
CA GLY A 40 1.36 -16.50 -0.88
C GLY A 40 0.07 -16.19 -0.13
N GLY A 41 -0.58 -17.27 0.34
CA GLY A 41 -1.52 -17.24 1.46
C GLY A 41 -2.81 -16.43 1.31
N MET A 42 -3.05 -15.74 0.18
CA MET A 42 -4.26 -14.93 0.03
C MET A 42 -5.50 -15.82 -0.06
N ASP A 43 -6.44 -15.58 0.86
CA ASP A 43 -7.78 -16.19 0.82
C ASP A 43 -8.41 -15.84 -0.53
N ARG A 44 -8.65 -16.86 -1.38
CA ARG A 44 -9.28 -16.67 -2.70
C ARG A 44 -10.67 -16.02 -2.61
N LYS A 45 -11.28 -16.01 -1.42
CA LYS A 45 -12.56 -15.37 -1.12
C LYS A 45 -12.42 -13.95 -0.56
N ALA A 46 -11.20 -13.42 -0.44
CA ALA A 46 -10.94 -12.10 0.13
C ALA A 46 -11.69 -10.99 -0.60
N GLY A 47 -11.47 -10.86 -1.91
CA GLY A 47 -12.17 -9.89 -2.75
C GLY A 47 -13.71 -10.00 -2.63
N PRO A 48 -14.32 -11.17 -2.88
CA PRO A 48 -15.78 -11.34 -2.70
C PRO A 48 -16.31 -10.93 -1.32
N LYS A 49 -15.56 -11.19 -0.25
CA LYS A 49 -15.93 -10.75 1.10
C LYS A 49 -15.83 -9.23 1.25
N HIS A 50 -14.81 -8.59 0.67
CA HIS A 50 -14.68 -7.14 0.64
C HIS A 50 -15.89 -6.50 -0.06
N TYR A 51 -16.23 -6.96 -1.27
CA TYR A 51 -17.42 -6.49 -1.99
C TYR A 51 -18.70 -6.65 -1.17
N ALA A 52 -18.92 -7.82 -0.54
CA ALA A 52 -20.08 -8.04 0.30
C ALA A 52 -20.14 -7.09 1.51
N MET A 53 -18.99 -6.65 2.04
CA MET A 53 -18.97 -5.62 3.09
C MET A 53 -19.30 -4.23 2.56
N LEU A 54 -18.81 -3.86 1.37
CA LEU A 54 -19.19 -2.59 0.74
C LEU A 54 -20.70 -2.51 0.51
N GLU A 55 -21.29 -3.56 -0.07
CA GLU A 55 -22.73 -3.66 -0.30
C GLU A 55 -23.52 -3.59 1.02
N LYS A 56 -23.12 -4.38 2.03
CA LYS A 56 -23.78 -4.41 3.34
C LYS A 56 -23.79 -3.04 4.01
N HIS A 57 -22.72 -2.25 3.85
CA HIS A 57 -22.57 -0.94 4.47
C HIS A 57 -22.99 0.22 3.55
N GLY A 58 -23.46 -0.06 2.33
CA GLY A 58 -23.83 0.96 1.35
C GLY A 58 -22.68 1.91 1.01
N LEU A 59 -21.45 1.40 0.96
CA LEU A 59 -20.25 2.21 0.72
C LEU A 59 -19.99 2.34 -0.78
N THR A 60 -19.93 3.58 -1.25
CA THR A 60 -19.59 3.93 -2.63
C THR A 60 -18.23 4.63 -2.75
N ASN A 61 -17.61 4.95 -1.61
CA ASN A 61 -16.37 5.70 -1.51
C ASN A 61 -15.13 4.82 -1.23
N ASP A 62 -15.27 3.49 -1.28
CA ASP A 62 -14.15 2.53 -1.27
C ASP A 62 -14.10 1.77 -2.59
N VAL A 63 -13.02 1.98 -3.35
CA VAL A 63 -12.79 1.41 -4.68
C VAL A 63 -11.81 0.26 -4.58
N ILE A 64 -12.24 -0.93 -4.98
CA ILE A 64 -11.39 -2.12 -5.02
C ILE A 64 -10.65 -2.18 -6.35
N CYS A 65 -9.32 -2.24 -6.28
CA CYS A 65 -8.42 -2.25 -7.43
C CYS A 65 -7.64 -3.57 -7.45
N ASP A 66 -7.84 -4.35 -8.53
CA ASP A 66 -7.12 -5.61 -8.74
C ASP A 66 -5.78 -5.29 -9.42
N THR A 67 -4.78 -5.00 -8.60
CA THR A 67 -3.47 -4.56 -9.11
C THR A 67 -2.33 -5.24 -8.41
N LYS A 68 -1.36 -5.67 -9.22
CA LYS A 68 -0.06 -6.10 -8.73
C LYS A 68 0.77 -4.84 -8.49
N PHE A 69 0.80 -4.37 -7.25
CA PHE A 69 1.67 -3.27 -6.87
C PHE A 69 3.14 -3.71 -6.96
N SER A 70 3.94 -2.88 -7.63
CA SER A 70 5.36 -3.09 -7.91
C SER A 70 6.09 -1.74 -7.95
N GLN A 71 7.41 -1.75 -8.19
CA GLN A 71 8.13 -0.48 -8.38
C GLN A 71 7.50 0.34 -9.51
N ASP A 72 7.20 -0.28 -10.65
CA ASP A 72 6.65 0.41 -11.82
C ASP A 72 5.30 1.08 -11.49
N THR A 73 4.47 0.44 -10.66
CA THR A 73 3.23 1.07 -10.16
C THR A 73 3.52 2.34 -9.38
N PHE A 74 4.52 2.32 -8.51
CA PHE A 74 4.88 3.50 -7.71
C PHE A 74 5.53 4.60 -8.56
N ASP A 75 6.38 4.22 -9.51
CA ASP A 75 7.03 5.15 -10.45
C ASP A 75 5.97 5.81 -11.35
N HIS A 76 4.97 5.07 -11.86
CA HIS A 76 3.88 5.66 -12.65
C HIS A 76 3.00 6.64 -11.86
N LEU A 77 2.70 6.35 -10.58
CA LEU A 77 1.96 7.29 -9.73
C LEU A 77 2.74 8.59 -9.51
N MET A 78 4.07 8.47 -9.33
CA MET A 78 4.97 9.62 -9.23
C MET A 78 4.99 10.46 -10.53
N ASP A 79 5.13 9.81 -11.68
CA ASP A 79 5.19 10.46 -12.99
C ASP A 79 3.89 11.19 -13.33
N ALA A 80 2.75 10.63 -12.90
CA ALA A 80 1.43 11.26 -12.99
C ALA A 80 1.15 12.31 -11.90
N HIS A 81 2.12 12.60 -11.03
CA HIS A 81 2.00 13.53 -9.90
C HIS A 81 0.84 13.21 -8.95
N VAL A 82 0.47 11.92 -8.85
CA VAL A 82 -0.55 11.46 -7.90
C VAL A 82 0.05 11.45 -6.50
N LEU A 83 -0.51 12.28 -5.62
CA LEU A 83 -0.15 12.32 -4.21
C LEU A 83 -1.39 12.02 -3.36
N LEU A 84 -1.35 10.91 -2.65
CA LEU A 84 -2.39 10.51 -1.70
C LEU A 84 -2.23 11.26 -0.37
N ASP A 85 -3.32 11.56 0.33
CA ASP A 85 -3.22 12.11 1.68
C ASP A 85 -2.68 11.06 2.66
N TYR A 86 -3.20 9.84 2.56
CA TYR A 86 -2.86 8.73 3.43
C TYR A 86 -2.64 7.44 2.65
N GLN A 87 -1.67 6.66 3.10
CA GLN A 87 -1.37 5.34 2.59
C GLN A 87 -1.19 4.36 3.75
N PHE A 88 -1.78 3.18 3.60
CA PHE A 88 -1.63 2.07 4.55
C PHE A 88 -0.96 0.91 3.84
N THR A 89 0.19 0.48 4.36
CA THR A 89 1.01 -0.60 3.80
C THR A 89 1.44 -1.48 4.96
N LEU A 90 0.50 -2.27 5.45
CA LEU A 90 0.68 -3.08 6.65
C LEU A 90 0.87 -4.53 6.24
N SER A 91 1.97 -5.15 6.69
CA SER A 91 2.23 -6.57 6.47
C SER A 91 2.27 -7.02 5.00
N VAL A 92 2.48 -6.09 4.05
CA VAL A 92 2.41 -6.42 2.62
C VAL A 92 3.71 -6.16 1.86
N PHE A 93 4.59 -5.31 2.39
CA PHE A 93 5.81 -4.90 1.70
C PHE A 93 6.73 -6.09 1.37
N HIS A 94 6.72 -7.13 2.23
CA HIS A 94 7.49 -8.38 2.05
C HIS A 94 7.02 -9.29 0.90
N TRP A 95 5.88 -9.00 0.28
CA TRP A 95 5.42 -9.68 -0.93
C TRP A 95 5.98 -9.08 -2.21
N LEU A 96 6.59 -7.89 -2.12
CA LEU A 96 7.31 -7.30 -3.25
C LEU A 96 8.55 -8.13 -3.55
N SER A 97 8.74 -8.49 -4.82
CA SER A 97 9.88 -9.29 -5.30
C SER A 97 11.15 -8.44 -5.40
N LEU A 98 11.62 -7.94 -4.26
CA LEU A 98 12.80 -7.06 -4.16
C LEU A 98 14.04 -7.91 -3.90
N SER A 99 14.93 -8.00 -4.88
CA SER A 99 16.05 -8.94 -4.86
C SER A 99 17.31 -8.41 -4.17
N THR A 100 17.44 -7.09 -4.03
CA THR A 100 18.64 -6.43 -3.49
C THR A 100 18.28 -5.31 -2.51
N ARG A 101 19.23 -4.97 -1.64
CA ARG A 101 19.13 -3.80 -0.75
C ARG A 101 18.87 -2.50 -1.52
N ALA A 102 19.60 -2.25 -2.59
CA ALA A 102 19.46 -1.02 -3.37
C ALA A 102 18.06 -0.92 -4.01
N HIS A 103 17.54 -2.03 -4.53
CA HIS A 103 16.19 -2.10 -5.08
C HIS A 103 15.14 -1.86 -3.99
N PHE A 104 15.30 -2.48 -2.82
CA PHE A 104 14.44 -2.23 -1.66
C PHE A 104 14.43 -0.76 -1.23
N GLU A 105 15.61 -0.15 -1.05
CA GLU A 105 15.73 1.25 -0.62
C GLU A 105 15.10 2.21 -1.63
N LYS A 106 15.28 1.94 -2.94
CA LYS A 106 14.64 2.73 -4.01
C LYS A 106 13.12 2.63 -3.93
N VAL A 107 12.59 1.40 -3.91
CA VAL A 107 11.14 1.14 -3.90
C VAL A 107 10.48 1.70 -2.65
N LEU A 108 11.12 1.56 -1.49
CA LEU A 108 10.62 2.14 -0.24
C LEU A 108 10.51 3.66 -0.35
N ALA A 109 11.55 4.35 -0.81
CA ALA A 109 11.51 5.80 -0.95
C ALA A 109 10.48 6.27 -1.99
N THR A 110 10.39 5.64 -3.16
CA THR A 110 9.36 5.96 -4.15
C THR A 110 7.95 5.76 -3.56
N HIS A 111 7.72 4.64 -2.88
CA HIS A 111 6.44 4.36 -2.24
C HIS A 111 6.04 5.41 -1.20
N LEU A 112 7.01 5.90 -0.40
CA LEU A 112 6.80 6.95 0.59
C LEU A 112 6.56 8.34 -0.03
N ARG A 113 7.01 8.57 -1.26
CA ARG A 113 6.75 9.83 -1.98
C ARG A 113 5.31 9.97 -2.46
N ASN A 114 4.65 8.85 -2.78
CA ASN A 114 3.28 8.82 -3.30
C ASN A 114 2.19 9.19 -2.27
N ALA A 115 2.56 9.50 -1.03
CA ALA A 115 1.61 9.95 -0.02
C ALA A 115 2.21 11.00 0.91
N ARG A 116 1.34 11.89 1.44
CA ARG A 116 1.72 12.82 2.52
C ARG A 116 2.03 12.08 3.81
N THR A 117 1.23 11.08 4.15
CA THR A 117 1.44 10.22 5.31
C THR A 117 1.32 8.75 4.92
N THR A 118 2.33 7.95 5.26
CA THR A 118 2.28 6.49 5.11
C THR A 118 2.34 5.81 6.48
N PHE A 119 1.40 4.91 6.72
CA PHE A 119 1.46 3.92 7.78
C PHE A 119 2.09 2.66 7.22
N LEU A 120 3.31 2.36 7.67
CA LEU A 120 4.17 1.33 7.11
C LEU A 120 4.46 0.27 8.17
N GLU A 121 4.34 -0.99 7.79
CA GLU A 121 4.82 -2.11 8.60
C GLU A 121 5.84 -2.92 7.79
N LEU A 122 7.03 -3.08 8.36
CA LEU A 122 8.10 -3.89 7.78
C LEU A 122 8.38 -5.11 8.67
N PRO A 123 8.82 -6.25 8.09
CA PRO A 123 9.19 -7.42 8.87
C PRO A 123 10.35 -7.09 9.82
N ALA A 124 10.34 -7.66 11.02
CA ALA A 124 11.44 -7.45 11.96
C ALA A 124 12.70 -8.17 11.46
N PRO A 125 13.91 -7.60 11.60
CA PRO A 125 15.14 -8.24 11.13
C PRO A 125 15.46 -9.57 11.83
N THR A 126 14.93 -9.73 13.04
CA THR A 126 15.09 -10.92 13.88
C THR A 126 13.86 -11.83 13.88
N GLN A 127 12.83 -11.54 13.07
CA GLN A 127 11.66 -12.40 12.96
C GLN A 127 12.08 -13.78 12.43
N ALA A 128 11.63 -14.85 13.11
CA ALA A 128 11.89 -16.24 12.70
C ALA A 128 11.51 -16.46 11.23
N PRO A 129 12.17 -17.39 10.51
CA PRO A 129 12.01 -17.53 9.07
C PRO A 129 10.56 -17.86 8.71
N CYS A 130 9.82 -16.84 8.26
CA CYS A 130 8.53 -17.00 7.60
C CYS A 130 8.73 -17.19 6.09
N ALA A 131 7.65 -17.51 5.38
CA ALA A 131 7.65 -17.46 3.92
C ALA A 131 8.24 -16.10 3.47
N ASN A 132 9.27 -16.14 2.61
CA ASN A 132 10.04 -14.99 2.12
C ASN A 132 11.13 -14.40 3.06
N TYR A 133 11.54 -15.09 4.13
CA TYR A 133 12.68 -14.69 4.99
C TYR A 133 13.96 -14.37 4.23
N LEU A 134 14.31 -15.19 3.24
CA LEU A 134 15.50 -14.97 2.41
C LEU A 134 15.44 -13.67 1.62
N SER A 135 14.25 -13.21 1.24
CA SER A 135 14.05 -11.96 0.50
C SER A 135 14.36 -10.76 1.40
N TYR A 136 13.73 -10.65 2.58
CA TYR A 136 13.98 -9.48 3.44
C TYR A 136 15.31 -9.51 4.19
N LYS A 137 15.91 -10.68 4.43
CA LYS A 137 17.29 -10.78 4.94
C LYS A 137 18.27 -10.00 4.04
N ARG A 138 18.08 -10.06 2.71
CA ARG A 138 18.91 -9.32 1.75
C ARG A 138 18.66 -7.81 1.76
N TRP A 139 17.46 -7.37 2.13
CA TRP A 139 17.14 -5.95 2.23
C TRP A 139 17.90 -5.31 3.38
N TYR A 140 17.92 -6.01 4.50
CA TYR A 140 18.50 -5.50 5.73
C TYR A 140 20.00 -5.65 5.76
N ASP A 141 20.57 -6.66 5.09
CA ASP A 141 22.02 -6.79 4.89
C ASP A 141 22.77 -6.71 6.23
N GLY A 142 22.27 -7.44 7.23
CA GLY A 142 22.82 -7.47 8.60
C GLY A 142 22.35 -6.32 9.52
N ARG A 143 21.65 -5.30 9.01
CA ARG A 143 21.07 -4.22 9.83
C ARG A 143 19.90 -4.76 10.67
N LYS A 144 19.84 -4.32 11.94
CA LYS A 144 18.84 -4.80 12.92
C LYS A 144 17.80 -3.75 13.33
N ASN A 145 18.02 -2.48 13.03
CA ASN A 145 17.13 -1.40 13.40
C ASN A 145 16.33 -0.93 12.19
N VAL A 146 15.02 -1.19 12.19
CA VAL A 146 14.12 -0.83 11.08
C VAL A 146 14.00 0.69 10.90
N THR A 147 13.97 1.46 11.99
CA THR A 147 13.98 2.93 11.96
C THR A 147 15.17 3.45 11.15
N THR A 148 16.38 2.99 11.50
CA THR A 148 17.61 3.36 10.78
C THR A 148 17.60 2.91 9.32
N ILE A 149 17.00 1.76 9.01
CA ILE A 149 16.86 1.27 7.63
C ILE A 149 15.97 2.22 6.81
N ILE A 150 14.82 2.65 7.36
CA ILE A 150 13.91 3.60 6.70
C ILE A 150 14.62 4.94 6.49
N GLU A 151 15.27 5.49 7.53
CA GLU A 151 15.98 6.76 7.47
C GLU A 151 17.11 6.74 6.42
N GLN A 152 17.93 5.69 6.39
CA GLN A 152 19.00 5.54 5.41
C GLN A 152 18.48 5.44 3.98
N ALA A 153 17.38 4.70 3.77
CA ALA A 153 16.74 4.60 2.45
C ALA A 153 16.28 5.99 1.97
N CYS A 154 15.62 6.74 2.84
CA CYS A 154 15.14 8.10 2.53
C CYS A 154 16.30 9.07 2.31
N GLN A 155 17.33 9.06 3.16
CA GLN A 155 18.52 9.91 3.01
C GLN A 155 19.23 9.67 1.66
N LYS A 156 19.43 8.41 1.29
CA LYS A 156 20.08 8.03 0.03
C LYS A 156 19.31 8.52 -1.20
N GLN A 157 17.99 8.49 -1.12
CA GLN A 157 17.12 8.94 -2.21
C GLN A 157 16.80 10.44 -2.13
N LYS A 158 17.35 11.17 -1.16
CA LYS A 158 17.05 12.58 -0.88
C LYS A 158 15.55 12.81 -0.70
N LEU A 159 14.93 12.02 0.19
CA LEU A 159 13.55 12.20 0.62
C LEU A 159 13.53 12.72 2.05
N ASN A 160 13.00 13.92 2.24
CA ASN A 160 12.80 14.50 3.57
C ASN A 160 11.56 13.93 4.27
N ILE A 161 11.73 13.29 5.42
CA ILE A 161 10.65 12.64 6.16
C ILE A 161 10.64 13.01 7.64
N ARG A 162 9.47 12.86 8.26
CA ARG A 162 9.34 12.70 9.72
C ARG A 162 8.87 11.29 10.03
N LEU A 163 9.65 10.56 10.82
CA LEU A 163 9.38 9.18 11.19
C LEU A 163 8.93 9.09 12.65
N LYS A 164 7.82 8.38 12.91
CA LYS A 164 7.35 8.06 14.25
C LYS A 164 6.99 6.58 14.33
N GLN A 165 7.59 5.87 15.27
CA GLN A 165 7.18 4.51 15.60
C GLN A 165 5.87 4.54 16.40
N LEU A 166 4.89 3.72 16.02
CA LEU A 166 3.56 3.69 16.64
C LEU A 166 3.36 2.53 17.61
N THR A 167 4.04 1.40 17.39
CA THR A 167 3.98 0.23 18.28
C THR A 167 5.27 0.11 19.10
N PRO A 168 5.23 -0.53 20.29
CA PRO A 168 6.43 -0.81 21.07
C PRO A 168 7.46 -1.57 20.23
N GLY A 169 8.73 -1.17 20.33
CA GLY A 169 9.82 -1.76 19.56
C GLY A 169 10.25 -3.10 20.13
N ASP A 170 9.43 -4.13 19.96
CA ASP A 170 9.90 -5.49 20.16
C ASP A 170 10.59 -5.97 18.87
N PRO A 171 11.90 -6.24 18.88
CA PRO A 171 12.63 -6.73 17.72
C PRO A 171 12.09 -8.08 17.19
N SER A 172 11.29 -8.80 17.97
CA SER A 172 10.68 -10.08 17.57
C SER A 172 9.37 -9.92 16.81
N HIS A 173 8.76 -8.73 16.87
CA HIS A 173 7.45 -8.44 16.29
C HIS A 173 7.56 -7.39 15.18
N ARG A 174 6.57 -7.41 14.29
CA ARG A 174 6.45 -6.36 13.27
C ARG A 174 6.17 -5.03 13.94
N VAL A 175 6.80 -3.98 13.42
CA VAL A 175 6.70 -2.63 13.97
C VAL A 175 5.97 -1.76 12.97
N VAL A 176 4.99 -0.98 13.46
CA VAL A 176 4.24 -0.03 12.65
C VAL A 176 4.85 1.35 12.81
N PHE A 177 5.07 2.01 11.68
CA PHE A 177 5.61 3.35 11.57
C PHE A 177 4.60 4.27 10.93
N ARG A 178 4.54 5.51 11.39
CA ARG A 178 4.01 6.64 10.65
C ARG A 178 5.18 7.37 10.02
N VAL A 179 5.12 7.57 8.71
CA VAL A 179 6.11 8.31 7.92
C VAL A 179 5.39 9.47 7.26
N ASP A 180 5.73 10.70 7.65
CA ASP A 180 5.24 11.89 6.97
C ASP A 180 6.26 12.34 5.93
N ASN A 181 5.84 12.47 4.67
CA ASN A 181 6.63 13.07 3.60
C ASN A 181 6.57 14.61 3.71
N LEU A 182 7.71 15.24 3.94
CA LEU A 182 7.80 16.69 4.16
C LEU A 182 8.03 17.48 2.86
N GLU A 183 8.21 16.80 1.73
CA GLU A 183 8.43 17.42 0.42
C GLU A 183 7.12 17.83 -0.27
N GLY A 184 5.99 17.78 0.44
CA GLY A 184 4.63 17.94 -0.08
C GLY A 184 4.49 19.07 -1.10
N GLY A 185 4.56 18.70 -2.38
CA GLY A 185 4.28 19.59 -3.50
C GLY A 185 2.78 19.82 -3.66
N ALA A 186 2.42 20.84 -4.44
CA ALA A 186 1.08 20.98 -4.98
C ALA A 186 0.79 19.76 -5.85
N SER A 187 -0.06 18.85 -5.39
CA SER A 187 -0.56 17.77 -6.23
C SER A 187 -1.88 18.19 -6.86
N ARG A 188 -2.07 17.75 -8.10
CA ARG A 188 -3.40 17.70 -8.70
C ARG A 188 -3.84 16.25 -8.58
N PHE A 189 -4.75 15.98 -7.64
CA PHE A 189 -5.37 14.68 -7.59
C PHE A 189 -6.34 14.57 -8.77
N ASP A 190 -5.99 13.75 -9.76
CA ASP A 190 -6.87 13.35 -10.86
C ASP A 190 -7.42 11.96 -10.54
N CYS A 191 -8.72 11.89 -10.24
CA CYS A 191 -9.38 10.67 -9.81
C CYS A 191 -9.40 9.64 -10.94
N THR A 192 -9.71 10.08 -12.16
CA THR A 192 -9.83 9.22 -13.34
C THR A 192 -8.47 8.61 -13.72
N GLU A 193 -7.42 9.44 -13.75
CA GLU A 193 -6.06 8.96 -14.01
C GLU A 193 -5.59 7.99 -12.92
N THR A 194 -5.85 8.30 -11.64
CA THR A 194 -5.49 7.43 -10.52
C THR A 194 -6.17 6.07 -10.62
N LEU A 195 -7.48 6.04 -10.91
CA LEU A 195 -8.23 4.79 -11.11
C LEU A 195 -7.62 3.93 -12.23
N LYS A 196 -7.25 4.57 -13.35
CA LYS A 196 -6.62 3.89 -14.48
C LYS A 196 -5.24 3.34 -14.14
N LEU A 197 -4.39 4.14 -13.50
CA LEU A 197 -3.03 3.74 -13.10
C LEU A 197 -3.05 2.60 -12.08
N LEU A 198 -4.04 2.61 -11.18
CA LEU A 198 -4.22 1.57 -10.18
C LEU A 198 -4.99 0.35 -10.69
N ASN A 199 -5.40 0.31 -11.97
CA ASN A 199 -6.20 -0.77 -12.56
C ASN A 199 -7.47 -1.08 -11.74
N CYS A 200 -8.13 -0.02 -11.28
CA CYS A 200 -9.39 -0.14 -10.55
C CYS A 200 -10.52 -0.52 -11.53
N ARG A 201 -11.46 -1.36 -11.10
CA ARG A 201 -12.57 -1.78 -11.97
C ARG A 201 -13.55 -0.63 -12.19
N ASN A 202 -13.99 -0.49 -13.44
CA ASN A 202 -15.02 0.46 -13.88
C ASN A 202 -16.41 0.22 -13.25
N ASP A 203 -16.61 -0.94 -12.61
CA ASP A 203 -17.89 -1.35 -12.01
C ASP A 203 -18.14 -0.64 -10.67
N THR A 204 -17.10 -0.06 -10.06
CA THR A 204 -17.23 0.83 -8.91
C THR A 204 -17.74 2.17 -9.42
N PRO A 205 -18.78 2.75 -8.82
CA PRO A 205 -19.54 3.78 -9.50
C PRO A 205 -18.63 4.98 -9.74
N TRP A 206 -18.53 5.39 -11.01
CA TRP A 206 -17.84 6.59 -11.48
C TRP A 206 -18.23 7.84 -10.67
N SER A 207 -19.35 7.80 -9.95
CA SER A 207 -19.78 8.79 -8.95
C SER A 207 -18.82 8.98 -7.77
N ALA A 208 -17.83 8.10 -7.57
CA ALA A 208 -16.83 8.23 -6.50
C ALA A 208 -15.81 9.35 -6.79
N CYS A 209 -15.65 9.74 -8.06
CA CYS A 209 -14.89 10.93 -8.43
C CYS A 209 -15.77 12.17 -8.28
N PRO A 210 -15.37 13.20 -7.51
CA PRO A 210 -16.19 14.40 -7.27
C PRO A 210 -16.64 15.11 -8.55
N GLU A 211 -15.82 15.05 -9.60
CA GLU A 211 -16.08 15.59 -10.94
C GLU A 211 -17.26 14.91 -11.68
N HIS A 212 -17.72 13.77 -11.18
CA HIS A 212 -18.85 13.01 -11.72
C HIS A 212 -20.00 12.83 -10.72
N ALA A 213 -19.88 13.38 -9.50
CA ALA A 213 -20.94 13.37 -8.50
C ALA A 213 -22.01 14.43 -8.84
N GLY A 214 -22.81 14.18 -9.88
CA GLY A 214 -23.90 15.09 -10.29
C GLY A 214 -24.34 15.03 -11.75
N THR A 215 -23.76 14.14 -12.57
CA THR A 215 -24.21 13.81 -13.93
C THR A 215 -24.96 12.49 -13.94
#